data_AF-A0A2A4FEN5-F1
#
_entry.id   AF-A0A2A4FEN5-F1
#
_cell.length_a   1.000
_cell.length_b   1.000
_cell.length_c   1.000
_cell.angle_alpha   90.00
_cell.angle_beta   90.00
_cell.angle_gamma   90.00
#
_symmetry.space_group_name_H-M   'P 1'
#
loop_
_entity.id
_entity.type
_entity.pdbx_description
1 polymer ?
#
loop_
_entity_poly.entity_id
_entity_poly.type
_entity_poly.pdbx_seq_one_letter_code
_entity_poly.pdbx_strand_id
1 'polypeptide(L)'
;MTSLSAPEAADVLGVSVSTLYAYVSRGLLRSLPDGESKRRRYDADEVRLLARRRADAKRAGGVAERSLDWGVPVLESRITQIADGRLFYRGADAIALAADATLEATAARLWDCPPARLAAASAATGGFDAAQWQDWARRWAHLAPLERTLVLLPAAAASIPRIRAQGRDAQLDTAALLLRVATAALAGIAPGDAPLHRQLADAWQVRGRAEADLLRRALVLCADHELNPSTFAVRCIASTGSHLFGAIAGGLAALAGPRHGGETFRAGTLLDEAARAADPDHYLALRVAHDERAAGGRTALAGFG
;
A
#
# COMPACT_ATOMS: atom_id res chain seq x y z
N MET A 1 -16.26 2.23 -31.88
CA MET A 1 -16.35 1.08 -30.95
C MET A 1 -16.18 -0.19 -31.75
N THR A 2 -15.05 -0.89 -31.57
CA THR A 2 -14.83 -2.22 -32.14
C THR A 2 -15.63 -3.25 -31.35
N SER A 3 -16.44 -4.07 -32.02
CA SER A 3 -17.31 -5.06 -31.40
C SER A 3 -17.07 -6.45 -31.96
N LEU A 4 -17.01 -7.44 -31.09
CA LEU A 4 -16.69 -8.84 -31.40
C LEU A 4 -17.97 -9.68 -31.52
N SER A 5 -17.92 -10.71 -32.36
CA SER A 5 -18.91 -11.77 -32.39
C SER A 5 -18.74 -12.73 -31.19
N ALA A 6 -19.75 -13.59 -30.93
CA ALA A 6 -19.67 -14.56 -29.84
C ALA A 6 -18.47 -15.53 -29.95
N PRO A 7 -18.15 -16.09 -31.14
CA PRO A 7 -16.96 -16.93 -31.30
C PRO A 7 -15.65 -16.19 -31.03
N GLU A 8 -15.50 -14.97 -31.56
CA GLU A 8 -14.29 -14.14 -31.37
C GLU A 8 -14.11 -13.74 -29.90
N ALA A 9 -15.19 -13.35 -29.22
CA ALA A 9 -15.14 -13.00 -27.81
C ALA A 9 -14.81 -14.21 -26.92
N ALA A 10 -15.33 -15.39 -27.25
CA ALA A 10 -15.03 -16.63 -26.55
C ALA A 10 -13.56 -17.04 -26.73
N ASP A 11 -13.01 -16.87 -27.93
CA ASP A 11 -11.61 -17.15 -28.26
C ASP A 11 -10.65 -16.22 -27.49
N VAL A 12 -10.91 -14.90 -27.48
CA VAL A 12 -10.12 -13.92 -26.70
C VAL A 12 -10.12 -14.25 -25.19
N LEU A 13 -11.21 -14.83 -24.68
CA LEU A 13 -11.33 -15.23 -23.28
C LEU A 13 -10.79 -16.64 -22.99
N GLY A 14 -10.47 -17.43 -24.01
CA GLY A 14 -10.12 -18.84 -23.90
C GLY A 14 -11.22 -19.69 -23.25
N VAL A 15 -12.49 -19.46 -23.61
CA VAL A 15 -13.65 -20.20 -23.08
C VAL A 15 -14.57 -20.69 -24.20
N SER A 16 -15.53 -21.55 -23.87
CA SER A 16 -16.60 -21.90 -24.81
C SER A 16 -17.61 -20.76 -24.95
N VAL A 17 -18.32 -20.74 -26.09
CA VAL A 17 -19.43 -19.79 -26.32
C VAL A 17 -20.55 -19.96 -25.28
N SER A 18 -20.78 -21.17 -24.77
CA SER A 18 -21.75 -21.39 -23.68
C SER A 18 -21.32 -20.71 -22.38
N THR A 19 -20.03 -20.74 -22.05
CA THR A 19 -19.48 -20.01 -20.90
C THR A 19 -19.55 -18.49 -21.09
N LEU A 20 -19.32 -18.00 -22.32
CA LEU A 20 -19.50 -16.59 -22.65
C LEU A 20 -20.93 -16.13 -22.35
N TYR A 21 -21.96 -16.89 -22.75
CA TYR A 21 -23.35 -16.56 -22.41
C TYR A 21 -23.63 -16.59 -20.91
N ALA A 22 -22.99 -17.50 -20.17
CA ALA A 22 -23.09 -17.51 -18.71
C ALA A 22 -22.47 -16.26 -18.08
N TYR A 23 -21.41 -15.68 -18.67
CA TYR A 23 -20.84 -14.41 -18.22
C TYR A 23 -21.78 -13.23 -18.47
N VAL A 24 -22.48 -13.20 -19.60
CA VAL A 24 -23.52 -12.20 -19.87
C VAL A 24 -24.67 -12.31 -18.87
N SER A 25 -25.15 -13.53 -18.63
CA SER A 25 -26.24 -13.79 -17.66
C SER A 25 -25.87 -13.35 -16.25
N ARG A 26 -24.60 -13.52 -15.86
CA ARG A 26 -24.06 -13.07 -14.57
C ARG A 26 -23.66 -11.58 -14.54
N GLY A 27 -23.92 -10.83 -15.62
CA GLY A 27 -23.62 -9.40 -15.71
C GLY A 27 -22.14 -9.04 -15.85
N LEU A 28 -21.27 -10.00 -16.19
CA LEU A 28 -19.83 -9.79 -16.33
C LEU A 28 -19.42 -9.21 -17.69
N LEU A 29 -20.28 -9.34 -18.70
CA LEU A 29 -20.13 -8.78 -20.04
C LEU A 29 -21.48 -8.29 -20.53
N ARG A 30 -21.49 -7.18 -21.27
CA ARG A 30 -22.71 -6.71 -21.94
C ARG A 30 -22.82 -7.32 -23.32
N SER A 31 -24.04 -7.72 -23.67
CA SER A 31 -24.38 -8.12 -25.04
C SER A 31 -25.13 -6.99 -25.72
N LEU A 32 -24.62 -6.53 -26.86
CA LEU A 32 -25.20 -5.50 -27.70
C LEU A 32 -25.97 -6.17 -28.86
N PRO A 33 -27.13 -5.61 -29.29
CA PRO A 33 -27.80 -6.07 -30.51
C PRO A 33 -26.97 -5.69 -31.75
N ASP A 34 -26.88 -6.59 -32.73
CA ASP A 34 -26.09 -6.44 -33.96
C ASP A 34 -26.78 -5.58 -35.04
N GLY A 35 -27.96 -5.02 -34.75
CA GLY A 35 -28.71 -4.12 -35.64
C GLY A 35 -29.36 -4.79 -36.87
N GLU A 36 -28.65 -5.71 -37.53
CA GLU A 36 -29.06 -6.35 -38.79
C GLU A 36 -29.37 -7.85 -38.65
N SER A 37 -28.94 -8.47 -37.55
CA SER A 37 -29.14 -9.90 -37.31
C SER A 37 -29.63 -10.20 -35.88
N LYS A 38 -30.23 -11.37 -35.66
CA LYS A 38 -30.55 -11.87 -34.30
C LYS A 38 -29.29 -12.19 -33.46
N ARG A 39 -28.08 -12.02 -34.01
CA ARG A 39 -26.83 -12.30 -33.31
C ARG A 39 -26.52 -11.16 -32.33
N ARG A 40 -25.81 -11.49 -31.26
CA ARG A 40 -25.35 -10.53 -30.25
C ARG A 40 -23.89 -10.20 -30.53
N ARG A 41 -23.52 -8.94 -30.33
CA ARG A 41 -22.13 -8.46 -30.32
C ARG A 41 -21.67 -8.14 -28.91
N TYR A 42 -20.36 -8.11 -28.73
CA TYR A 42 -19.69 -7.85 -27.47
C TYR A 42 -18.72 -6.69 -27.64
N ASP A 43 -18.61 -5.83 -26.63
CA ASP A 43 -17.61 -4.76 -26.65
C ASP A 43 -16.20 -5.36 -26.56
N ALA A 44 -15.33 -5.06 -27.53
CA ALA A 44 -14.00 -5.65 -27.59
C ALA A 44 -13.12 -5.29 -26.39
N ASP A 45 -13.31 -4.10 -25.81
CA ASP A 45 -12.50 -3.62 -24.70
C ASP A 45 -12.98 -4.24 -23.38
N GLU A 46 -14.29 -4.43 -23.21
CA GLU A 46 -14.86 -5.15 -22.06
C GLU A 46 -14.41 -6.63 -22.03
N VAL A 47 -14.38 -7.27 -23.20
CA VAL A 47 -13.88 -8.65 -23.37
C VAL A 47 -12.39 -8.75 -23.05
N ARG A 48 -11.55 -7.86 -23.59
CA ARG A 48 -10.10 -7.85 -23.30
C ARG A 48 -9.82 -7.57 -21.82
N LEU A 49 -10.57 -6.67 -21.19
CA LEU A 49 -10.45 -6.36 -19.78
C LEU A 49 -10.80 -7.59 -18.91
N LEU A 50 -11.86 -8.33 -19.27
CA LEU A 50 -12.20 -9.58 -18.59
C LEU A 50 -11.13 -10.66 -18.79
N ALA A 51 -10.54 -10.76 -19.98
CA ALA A 51 -9.44 -11.69 -20.25
C ALA A 51 -8.21 -11.40 -19.37
N ARG A 52 -7.82 -10.12 -19.24
CA ARG A 52 -6.72 -9.69 -18.36
C ARG A 52 -7.01 -10.02 -16.90
N ARG A 53 -8.21 -9.69 -16.39
CA ARG A 53 -8.65 -10.05 -15.03
C ARG A 53 -8.49 -11.54 -14.72
N ARG A 54 -8.83 -12.41 -15.67
CA ARG A 54 -8.67 -13.87 -15.48
C ARG A 54 -7.22 -14.31 -15.50
N ALA A 55 -6.38 -13.71 -16.34
CA ALA A 55 -4.95 -13.99 -16.34
C ALA A 55 -4.30 -13.57 -15.01
N ASP A 56 -4.67 -12.40 -14.49
CA ASP A 56 -4.17 -11.88 -13.22
C ASP A 56 -4.66 -12.71 -12.02
N ALA A 57 -5.94 -13.10 -12.01
CA ALA A 57 -6.47 -14.02 -11.00
C ALA A 57 -5.78 -15.40 -11.02
N LYS A 58 -5.38 -15.89 -12.20
CA LYS A 58 -4.65 -17.16 -12.34
C LYS A 58 -3.20 -17.05 -11.85
N ARG A 59 -2.55 -15.88 -12.03
CA ARG A 59 -1.20 -15.59 -11.48
C ARG A 59 -1.25 -15.39 -9.96
N ALA A 60 -2.22 -14.63 -9.48
CA ALA A 60 -2.45 -14.39 -8.06
C ALA A 60 -2.95 -15.64 -7.32
N GLY A 61 -3.64 -16.55 -8.00
CA GLY A 61 -4.09 -17.83 -7.44
C GLY A 61 -2.96 -18.71 -6.91
N GLY A 62 -1.75 -18.62 -7.47
CA GLY A 62 -0.57 -19.31 -6.95
C GLY A 62 0.00 -18.73 -5.64
N VAL A 63 -0.39 -17.50 -5.28
CA VAL A 63 0.03 -16.79 -4.06
C VAL A 63 -1.08 -16.78 -3.01
N ALA A 64 -2.35 -16.77 -3.45
CA ALA A 64 -3.54 -16.68 -2.60
C ALA A 64 -4.02 -18.02 -2.00
N GLU A 65 -3.59 -19.17 -2.54
CA GLU A 65 -4.04 -20.50 -2.08
C GLU A 65 -3.69 -20.80 -0.60
N ARG A 66 -2.91 -19.94 0.07
CA ARG A 66 -2.49 -20.10 1.47
C ARG A 66 -2.89 -18.95 2.41
N SER A 67 -3.84 -18.08 2.05
CA SER A 67 -4.21 -16.97 2.93
C SER A 67 -5.71 -16.68 2.92
N LEU A 68 -6.42 -17.47 3.73
CA LEU A 68 -7.76 -17.25 4.30
C LEU A 68 -8.93 -17.25 3.30
N ASP A 69 -9.96 -17.99 3.70
CA ASP A 69 -11.15 -18.45 2.98
C ASP A 69 -12.17 -17.33 2.65
N TRP A 70 -11.68 -16.16 2.24
CA TRP A 70 -12.50 -15.06 1.74
C TRP A 70 -12.10 -14.85 0.28
N GLY A 71 -12.92 -15.37 -0.64
CA GLY A 71 -12.68 -15.30 -2.08
C GLY A 71 -12.16 -13.92 -2.54
N VAL A 72 -11.25 -13.94 -3.51
CA VAL A 72 -10.40 -12.81 -3.94
C VAL A 72 -11.22 -11.50 -4.02
N PRO A 73 -11.06 -10.55 -3.09
CA PRO A 73 -11.70 -9.25 -3.21
C PRO A 73 -10.96 -8.46 -4.27
N VAL A 74 -11.41 -8.57 -5.53
CA VAL A 74 -10.96 -7.71 -6.63
C VAL A 74 -11.55 -6.32 -6.39
N LEU A 75 -10.81 -5.48 -5.66
CA LEU A 75 -11.19 -4.10 -5.43
C LEU A 75 -10.51 -3.22 -6.48
N GLU A 76 -11.29 -2.73 -7.45
CA GLU A 76 -10.79 -1.78 -8.43
C GLU A 76 -10.20 -0.53 -7.73
N SER A 77 -9.02 -0.12 -8.18
CA SER A 77 -8.30 1.05 -7.66
C SER A 77 -7.67 1.81 -8.81
N ARG A 78 -7.60 3.14 -8.67
CA ARG A 78 -6.92 4.05 -9.60
C ARG A 78 -5.70 4.72 -8.94
N ILE A 79 -5.23 4.18 -7.81
CA ILE A 79 -4.20 4.80 -6.95
C ILE A 79 -2.80 4.38 -7.42
N THR A 80 -2.55 3.07 -7.47
CA THR A 80 -1.23 2.51 -7.77
C THR A 80 -1.38 1.35 -8.73
N GLN A 81 -0.40 1.22 -9.63
CA GLN A 81 -0.28 0.11 -10.55
C GLN A 81 1.13 -0.45 -10.49
N ILE A 82 1.25 -1.77 -10.36
CA ILE A 82 2.49 -2.51 -10.52
C ILE A 82 2.37 -3.31 -11.81
N ALA A 83 3.18 -2.99 -12.81
CA ALA A 83 3.15 -3.65 -14.10
C ALA A 83 4.56 -3.71 -14.69
N ASP A 84 4.94 -4.86 -15.22
CA ASP A 84 6.22 -5.09 -15.91
C ASP A 84 7.44 -4.64 -15.07
N GLY A 85 7.42 -4.94 -13.77
CA GLY A 85 8.48 -4.58 -12.82
C GLY A 85 8.55 -3.09 -12.48
N ARG A 86 7.57 -2.29 -12.90
CA ARG A 86 7.50 -0.85 -12.63
C ARG A 86 6.35 -0.50 -11.71
N LEU A 87 6.57 0.50 -10.86
CA LEU A 87 5.60 1.04 -9.91
C LEU A 87 5.12 2.40 -10.40
N PHE A 88 3.81 2.58 -10.51
CA PHE A 88 3.18 3.81 -10.95
C PHE A 88 2.19 4.31 -9.90
N TYR A 89 2.35 5.56 -9.48
CA TYR A 89 1.35 6.27 -8.69
C TYR A 89 0.51 7.10 -9.63
N ARG A 90 -0.81 6.86 -9.69
CA ARG A 90 -1.74 7.51 -10.62
C ARG A 90 -1.15 7.72 -12.03
N GLY A 91 -0.55 6.66 -12.56
CA GLY A 91 0.03 6.63 -13.90
C GLY A 91 1.38 7.35 -14.10
N ALA A 92 2.00 7.96 -13.07
CA ALA A 92 3.41 8.36 -13.19
C ALA A 92 4.34 7.44 -12.41
N ASP A 93 5.51 7.24 -13.00
CA ASP A 93 6.57 6.36 -12.51
C ASP A 93 7.07 6.82 -11.12
N ALA A 94 7.03 5.91 -10.15
CA ALA A 94 7.41 6.20 -8.77
C ALA A 94 8.91 6.52 -8.62
N ILE A 95 9.78 5.94 -9.46
CA ILE A 95 11.22 6.24 -9.46
C ILE A 95 11.46 7.66 -9.98
N ALA A 96 10.75 8.04 -11.05
CA ALA A 96 10.81 9.40 -11.56
C ALA A 96 10.32 10.42 -10.52
N LEU A 97 9.19 10.14 -9.85
CA LEU A 97 8.67 10.99 -8.77
C LEU A 97 9.65 11.11 -7.59
N ALA A 98 10.33 10.03 -7.23
CA ALA A 98 11.29 10.05 -6.12
C ALA A 98 12.46 11.02 -6.38
N ALA A 99 12.75 11.39 -7.64
CA ALA A 99 13.82 12.31 -7.96
C ALA A 99 13.70 13.64 -7.19
N ASP A 100 12.50 14.19 -7.03
CA ASP A 100 12.26 15.51 -6.46
C ASP A 100 11.06 15.61 -5.50
N ALA A 101 10.08 14.72 -5.60
CA ALA A 101 8.87 14.79 -4.77
C ALA A 101 9.14 14.51 -3.29
N THR A 102 8.32 15.06 -2.41
CA THR A 102 8.26 14.64 -1.01
C THR A 102 7.14 13.63 -0.80
N LEU A 103 7.12 12.97 0.36
CA LEU A 103 6.00 12.10 0.74
C LEU A 103 4.67 12.86 0.75
N GLU A 104 4.67 14.12 1.20
CA GLU A 104 3.47 14.96 1.22
C GLU A 104 2.97 15.29 -0.18
N ALA A 105 3.87 15.65 -1.11
CA ALA A 105 3.50 15.86 -2.51
C ALA A 105 2.98 14.58 -3.16
N THR A 106 3.59 13.44 -2.83
CA THR A 106 3.16 12.12 -3.27
C THR A 106 1.79 11.75 -2.69
N ALA A 107 1.55 12.02 -1.41
CA ALA A 107 0.26 11.82 -0.76
C ALA A 107 -0.83 12.68 -1.40
N ALA A 108 -0.56 13.97 -1.65
CA ALA A 108 -1.48 14.86 -2.35
C ALA A 108 -1.88 14.29 -3.73
N ARG A 109 -0.91 13.74 -4.45
CA ARG A 109 -1.14 13.08 -5.73
C ARG A 109 -1.97 11.81 -5.59
N LEU A 110 -1.59 10.90 -4.68
CA LEU A 110 -2.33 9.66 -4.42
C LEU A 110 -3.78 9.94 -3.99
N TRP A 111 -4.01 10.99 -3.21
CA TRP A 111 -5.34 11.40 -2.73
C TRP A 111 -6.11 12.30 -3.69
N ASP A 112 -5.50 12.65 -4.82
CA ASP A 112 -6.07 13.52 -5.85
C ASP A 112 -6.51 14.89 -5.31
N CYS A 113 -5.65 15.50 -4.48
CA CYS A 113 -5.93 16.78 -3.86
C CYS A 113 -4.79 17.80 -4.05
N PRO A 114 -5.05 19.11 -3.87
CA PRO A 114 -4.02 20.13 -4.03
C PRO A 114 -2.88 19.95 -3.01
N PRO A 115 -1.60 20.03 -3.43
CA PRO A 115 -0.45 19.95 -2.51
C PRO A 115 -0.48 20.98 -1.38
N ALA A 116 -1.08 22.16 -1.63
CA ALA A 116 -1.27 23.21 -0.63
C ALA A 116 -2.04 22.72 0.61
N ARG A 117 -2.95 21.74 0.46
CA ARG A 117 -3.70 21.17 1.58
C ARG A 117 -2.78 20.42 2.56
N LEU A 118 -1.82 19.66 2.03
CA LEU A 118 -0.84 18.93 2.84
C LEU A 118 0.18 19.89 3.49
N ALA A 119 0.53 20.96 2.79
CA ALA A 119 1.41 22.00 3.30
C ALA A 119 0.75 22.84 4.42
N ALA A 120 -0.57 23.05 4.35
CA ALA A 120 -1.34 23.77 5.36
C ALA A 120 -1.68 22.94 6.61
N ALA A 121 -1.52 21.62 6.54
CA ALA A 121 -1.80 20.74 7.67
C ALA A 121 -0.79 20.98 8.79
N SER A 122 -1.30 21.40 9.96
CA SER A 122 -0.49 21.71 11.13
C SER A 122 -0.84 20.83 12.32
N ALA A 123 0.18 20.30 12.98
CA ALA A 123 0.06 19.60 14.25
C ALA A 123 -0.66 20.45 15.32
N ALA A 124 -0.43 21.77 15.31
CA ALA A 124 -1.06 22.71 16.25
C ALA A 124 -2.59 22.77 16.09
N THR A 125 -3.09 22.50 14.88
CA THR A 125 -4.54 22.47 14.60
C THR A 125 -5.20 21.14 14.97
N GLY A 126 -4.42 20.15 15.40
CA GLY A 126 -4.91 18.80 15.71
C GLY A 126 -5.67 18.65 17.01
N GLY A 127 -5.79 19.71 17.81
CA GLY A 127 -6.42 19.66 19.14
C GLY A 127 -5.60 18.90 20.19
N PHE A 128 -4.32 18.63 19.91
CA PHE A 128 -3.42 17.94 20.84
C PHE A 128 -2.83 18.94 21.84
N ASP A 129 -2.94 18.61 23.13
CA ASP A 129 -2.11 19.26 24.14
C ASP A 129 -0.68 18.74 24.02
N ALA A 130 0.27 19.65 23.77
CA ALA A 130 1.68 19.33 23.63
C ALA A 130 2.27 18.72 24.91
N ALA A 131 1.82 19.15 26.09
CA ALA A 131 2.26 18.59 27.37
C ALA A 131 1.79 17.14 27.52
N GLN A 132 0.49 16.90 27.28
CA GLN A 132 -0.09 15.57 27.27
C GLN A 132 0.60 14.62 26.28
N TRP A 133 0.88 15.08 25.06
CA TRP A 133 1.61 14.29 24.08
C TRP A 133 3.00 13.90 24.57
N GLN A 134 3.75 14.86 25.12
CA GLN A 134 5.09 14.59 25.66
C GLN A 134 5.05 13.58 26.81
N ASP A 135 4.05 13.64 27.68
CA ASP A 135 3.88 12.65 28.74
C ASP A 135 3.62 11.25 28.18
N TRP A 136 2.74 11.12 27.19
CA TRP A 136 2.50 9.84 26.52
C TRP A 136 3.74 9.31 25.79
N ALA A 137 4.43 10.17 25.04
CA ALA A 137 5.63 9.80 24.31
C ALA A 137 6.75 9.33 25.26
N ARG A 138 6.97 10.04 26.38
CA ARG A 138 7.93 9.63 27.42
C ARG A 138 7.55 8.29 28.04
N ARG A 139 6.27 8.09 28.38
CA ARG A 139 5.80 6.85 29.03
C ARG A 139 6.06 5.60 28.17
N TRP A 140 5.93 5.72 26.86
CA TRP A 140 6.05 4.61 25.91
C TRP A 140 7.33 4.64 25.08
N ALA A 141 8.34 5.42 25.49
CA ALA A 141 9.61 5.55 24.76
C ALA A 141 10.39 4.24 24.66
N HIS A 142 10.17 3.30 25.59
CA HIS A 142 10.81 1.99 25.63
C HIS A 142 10.26 0.98 24.61
N LEU A 143 9.07 1.23 24.04
CA LEU A 143 8.46 0.35 23.05
C LEU A 143 9.13 0.51 21.67
N ALA A 144 9.05 -0.53 20.84
CA ALA A 144 9.47 -0.42 19.45
C ALA A 144 8.62 0.64 18.71
N PRO A 145 9.14 1.29 17.64
CA PRO A 145 8.42 2.34 16.93
C PRO A 145 6.97 2.00 16.53
N LEU A 146 6.76 0.77 16.03
CA LEU A 146 5.43 0.33 15.59
C LEU A 146 4.48 0.10 16.77
N GLU A 147 4.95 -0.52 17.85
CA GLU A 147 4.17 -0.76 19.07
C GLU A 147 3.79 0.56 19.74
N ARG A 148 4.74 1.49 19.86
CA ARG A 148 4.48 2.85 20.36
C ARG A 148 3.41 3.54 19.53
N THR A 149 3.45 3.39 18.20
CA THR A 149 2.45 3.98 17.30
C THR A 149 1.06 3.35 17.50
N LEU A 150 0.99 2.03 17.71
CA LEU A 150 -0.26 1.33 18.02
C LEU A 150 -0.88 1.73 19.36
N VAL A 151 -0.09 2.24 20.30
CA VAL A 151 -0.57 2.83 21.56
C VAL A 151 -0.98 4.29 21.37
N LEU A 152 -0.13 5.10 20.71
CA LEU A 152 -0.33 6.55 20.64
C LEU A 152 -1.43 6.96 19.66
N LEU A 153 -1.65 6.24 18.54
CA LEU A 153 -2.68 6.64 17.58
C LEU A 153 -4.11 6.58 18.14
N PRO A 154 -4.55 5.51 18.84
CA PRO A 154 -5.86 5.50 19.50
C PRO A 154 -5.97 6.55 20.60
N ALA A 155 -4.91 6.80 21.37
CA ALA A 155 -4.89 7.84 22.39
C ALA A 155 -5.05 9.25 21.78
N ALA A 156 -4.30 9.54 20.72
CA ALA A 156 -4.40 10.77 19.96
C ALA A 156 -5.80 10.94 19.37
N ALA A 157 -6.37 9.89 18.79
CA ALA A 157 -7.70 9.91 18.19
C ALA A 157 -8.80 10.37 19.18
N ALA A 158 -8.67 10.05 20.47
CA ALA A 158 -9.62 10.46 21.48
C ALA A 158 -9.63 11.98 21.73
N SER A 159 -8.53 12.68 21.43
CA SER A 159 -8.39 14.13 21.63
C SER A 159 -8.80 14.96 20.42
N ILE A 160 -9.02 14.34 19.25
CA ILE A 160 -9.31 15.07 18.00
C ILE A 160 -10.79 15.44 17.90
N PRO A 161 -11.14 16.75 17.88
CA PRO A 161 -12.51 17.17 17.67
C PRO A 161 -12.98 16.76 16.27
N ARG A 162 -14.24 16.32 16.17
CA ARG A 162 -14.86 15.95 14.88
C ARG A 162 -14.07 14.89 14.10
N ILE A 163 -13.39 13.96 14.76
CA ILE A 163 -12.65 12.85 14.10
C ILE A 163 -13.53 11.97 13.18
N ARG A 164 -14.85 11.99 13.39
CA ARG A 164 -15.85 11.30 12.56
C ARG A 164 -16.49 12.21 11.50
N ALA A 165 -15.97 13.43 11.30
CA ALA A 165 -16.47 14.33 10.27
C ALA A 165 -16.42 13.65 8.91
N GLN A 166 -17.56 13.70 8.23
CA GLN A 166 -17.72 13.14 6.90
C GLN A 166 -17.54 14.25 5.86
N GLY A 167 -17.31 13.84 4.62
CA GLY A 167 -17.02 14.74 3.52
C GLY A 167 -15.54 14.73 3.17
N ARG A 168 -15.28 14.85 1.87
CA ARG A 168 -13.95 14.67 1.28
C ARG A 168 -12.90 15.58 1.93
N ASP A 169 -13.23 16.85 2.12
CA ASP A 169 -12.30 17.82 2.66
C ASP A 169 -11.95 17.54 4.13
N ALA A 170 -12.95 17.25 4.97
CA ALA A 170 -12.71 16.88 6.37
C ALA A 170 -11.89 15.59 6.51
N GLN A 171 -12.12 14.61 5.64
CA GLN A 171 -11.32 13.39 5.59
C GLN A 171 -9.88 13.65 5.15
N LEU A 172 -9.66 14.52 4.17
CA LEU A 172 -8.31 14.92 3.73
C LEU A 172 -7.56 15.66 4.83
N ASP A 173 -8.23 16.55 5.56
CA ASP A 173 -7.62 17.30 6.67
C ASP A 173 -7.24 16.34 7.81
N THR A 174 -8.13 15.39 8.13
CA THR A 174 -7.86 14.33 9.11
C THR A 174 -6.71 13.42 8.66
N ALA A 175 -6.63 13.07 7.36
CA ALA A 175 -5.56 12.25 6.81
C ALA A 175 -4.20 12.97 6.85
N ALA A 176 -4.19 14.27 6.54
CA ALA A 176 -2.98 15.08 6.61
C ALA A 176 -2.48 15.21 8.07
N LEU A 177 -3.39 15.41 9.03
CA LEU A 177 -3.05 15.38 10.44
C LEU A 177 -2.51 14.01 10.88
N LEU A 178 -3.16 12.92 10.45
CA LEU A 178 -2.74 11.56 10.75
C LEU A 178 -1.32 11.27 10.26
N LEU A 179 -0.91 11.75 9.07
CA LEU A 179 0.48 11.63 8.61
C LEU A 179 1.48 12.25 9.59
N ARG A 180 1.18 13.44 10.12
CA ARG A 180 2.03 14.16 11.08
C ARG A 180 2.10 13.40 12.41
N VAL A 181 0.97 12.99 12.94
CA VAL A 181 0.86 12.29 14.23
C VAL A 181 1.49 10.91 14.17
N ALA A 182 1.26 10.15 13.10
CA ALA A 182 1.87 8.84 12.91
C ALA A 182 3.41 8.95 12.79
N THR A 183 3.91 9.94 12.05
CA THR A 183 5.35 10.21 11.96
C THR A 183 5.95 10.52 13.33
N ALA A 184 5.29 11.38 14.11
CA ALA A 184 5.73 11.74 15.45
C ALA A 184 5.76 10.52 16.39
N ALA A 185 4.72 9.69 16.35
CA ALA A 185 4.64 8.47 17.14
C ALA A 185 5.73 7.46 16.77
N LEU A 186 5.96 7.23 15.47
CA LEU A 186 7.01 6.36 14.95
C LEU A 186 8.39 6.86 15.39
N ALA A 187 8.66 8.16 15.23
CA ALA A 187 9.94 8.76 15.57
C ALA A 187 10.14 9.00 17.08
N GLY A 188 9.08 8.91 17.90
CA GLY A 188 9.16 9.20 19.33
C GLY A 188 9.39 10.68 19.63
N ILE A 189 8.87 11.57 18.79
CA ILE A 189 9.03 13.03 18.88
C ILE A 189 7.67 13.73 19.03
N ALA A 190 7.68 15.05 19.22
CA ALA A 190 6.46 15.86 19.13
C ALA A 190 6.01 16.01 17.67
N PRO A 191 4.70 16.05 17.36
CA PRO A 191 4.23 16.30 16.01
C PRO A 191 4.64 17.70 15.56
N GLY A 192 5.27 17.79 14.39
CA GLY A 192 5.71 19.06 13.82
C GLY A 192 5.22 19.26 12.38
N ASP A 193 5.45 20.46 11.86
CA ASP A 193 4.93 20.89 10.55
C ASP A 193 6.01 20.84 9.44
N ALA A 194 7.28 20.70 9.82
CA ALA A 194 8.39 20.52 8.88
C ALA A 194 8.17 19.30 7.97
N PRO A 195 8.72 19.24 6.75
CA PRO A 195 8.56 18.05 5.91
C PRO A 195 8.93 16.74 6.64
N LEU A 196 8.15 15.68 6.46
CA LEU A 196 8.24 14.41 7.21
C LEU A 196 9.66 13.83 7.18
N HIS A 197 10.29 13.84 6.01
CA HIS A 197 11.67 13.36 5.85
C HIS A 197 12.68 14.14 6.69
N ARG A 198 12.45 15.45 6.92
CA ARG A 198 13.30 16.28 7.79
C ARG A 198 13.06 15.97 9.26
N GLN A 199 11.79 15.81 9.67
CA GLN A 199 11.46 15.39 11.03
C GLN A 199 12.12 14.06 11.39
N LEU A 200 12.06 13.09 10.46
CA LEU A 200 12.69 11.78 10.63
C LEU A 200 14.22 11.89 10.61
N ALA A 201 14.80 12.68 9.70
CA ALA A 201 16.24 12.91 9.66
C ALA A 201 16.75 13.51 10.98
N ASP A 202 16.05 14.50 11.54
CA ASP A 202 16.40 15.09 12.82
C ASP A 202 16.27 14.09 13.97
N ALA A 203 15.18 13.33 14.03
CA ALA A 203 14.95 12.31 15.05
C ALA A 203 16.00 11.20 15.03
N TRP A 204 16.40 10.76 13.83
CA TRP A 204 17.39 9.70 13.61
C TRP A 204 18.82 10.23 13.49
N GLN A 205 19.06 11.52 13.75
CA GLN A 205 20.39 12.13 13.71
C GLN A 205 21.08 12.02 12.34
N VAL A 206 20.32 11.99 11.25
CA VAL A 206 20.83 12.00 9.87
C VAL A 206 21.23 13.43 9.50
N ARG A 207 22.53 13.73 9.61
CA ARG A 207 23.06 15.10 9.40
C ARG A 207 23.49 15.40 7.97
N GLY A 208 23.78 14.37 7.18
CA GLY A 208 24.24 14.52 5.82
C GLY A 208 23.09 14.81 4.84
N ARG A 209 23.32 15.75 3.91
CA ARG A 209 22.31 16.17 2.93
C ARG A 209 21.95 15.04 1.96
N ALA A 210 22.93 14.21 1.58
CA ALA A 210 22.71 13.10 0.66
C ALA A 210 21.86 12.01 1.32
N GLU A 211 22.13 11.68 2.58
CA GLU A 211 21.40 10.69 3.37
C GLU A 211 19.97 11.14 3.67
N ALA A 212 19.79 12.43 3.97
CA ALA A 212 18.45 13.01 4.11
C ALA A 212 17.66 12.98 2.79
N ASP A 213 18.32 13.14 1.65
CA ASP A 213 17.68 13.00 0.32
C ASP A 213 17.31 11.54 0.02
N LEU A 214 18.17 10.58 0.39
CA LEU A 214 17.86 9.15 0.30
C LEU A 214 16.64 8.79 1.16
N LEU A 215 16.52 9.37 2.36
CA LEU A 215 15.34 9.18 3.20
C LEU A 215 14.08 9.74 2.54
N ARG A 216 14.14 10.96 1.96
CA ARG A 216 13.03 11.54 1.20
C ARG A 216 12.59 10.62 0.06
N ARG A 217 13.55 10.14 -0.74
CA ARG A 217 13.34 9.22 -1.86
C ARG A 217 12.69 7.92 -1.41
N ALA A 218 13.22 7.31 -0.35
CA ALA A 218 12.70 6.06 0.21
C ALA A 218 11.23 6.21 0.65
N LEU A 219 10.89 7.32 1.31
CA LEU A 219 9.50 7.59 1.71
C LEU A 219 8.57 7.72 0.50
N VAL A 220 9.01 8.32 -0.61
CA VAL A 220 8.23 8.37 -1.85
C VAL A 220 8.03 6.98 -2.42
N LEU A 221 9.09 6.17 -2.54
CA LEU A 221 9.03 4.82 -3.11
C LEU A 221 8.19 3.85 -2.27
N CYS A 222 8.07 4.11 -0.97
CA CYS A 222 7.26 3.33 -0.03
C CYS A 222 5.85 3.92 0.18
N ALA A 223 5.44 4.94 -0.57
CA ALA A 223 4.20 5.67 -0.31
C ALA A 223 2.95 4.80 -0.50
N ASP A 224 2.98 3.87 -1.45
CA ASP A 224 1.92 2.88 -1.66
C ASP A 224 2.45 1.65 -2.41
N HIS A 225 1.79 0.50 -2.22
CA HIS A 225 2.11 -0.76 -2.88
C HIS A 225 0.84 -1.58 -3.14
N GLU A 226 -0.13 -0.96 -3.84
CA GLU A 226 -1.39 -1.57 -4.27
C GLU A 226 -2.19 -2.20 -3.11
N LEU A 227 -2.80 -3.37 -3.31
CA LEU A 227 -3.65 -4.05 -2.33
C LEU A 227 -2.85 -5.06 -1.48
N ASN A 228 -1.79 -4.58 -0.83
CA ASN A 228 -1.06 -5.39 0.15
C ASN A 228 -1.97 -5.73 1.38
N PRO A 229 -1.63 -6.75 2.19
CA PRO A 229 -2.47 -7.18 3.32
C PRO A 229 -2.83 -6.07 4.31
N SER A 230 -1.91 -5.16 4.62
CA SER A 230 -2.20 -4.01 5.49
C SER A 230 -3.18 -3.03 4.86
N THR A 231 -3.03 -2.70 3.57
CA THR A 231 -3.98 -1.84 2.85
C THR A 231 -5.36 -2.49 2.80
N PHE A 232 -5.44 -3.79 2.58
CA PHE A 232 -6.70 -4.53 2.61
C PHE A 232 -7.37 -4.45 4.00
N ALA A 233 -6.61 -4.66 5.08
CA ALA A 233 -7.11 -4.53 6.45
C ALA A 233 -7.64 -3.11 6.75
N VAL A 234 -6.92 -2.06 6.33
CA VAL A 234 -7.37 -0.66 6.45
C VAL A 234 -8.72 -0.47 5.74
N ARG A 235 -8.90 -1.02 4.53
CA ARG A 235 -10.15 -0.91 3.78
C ARG A 235 -11.31 -1.63 4.46
N CYS A 236 -11.08 -2.84 4.97
CA CYS A 236 -12.09 -3.57 5.73
C CYS A 236 -12.55 -2.77 6.96
N ILE A 237 -11.61 -2.22 7.74
CA ILE A 237 -11.95 -1.43 8.93
C ILE A 237 -12.63 -0.11 8.55
N ALA A 238 -12.17 0.56 7.50
CA ALA A 238 -12.81 1.79 7.02
C ALA A 238 -14.26 1.54 6.56
N SER A 239 -14.55 0.39 5.94
CA SER A 239 -15.90 0.05 5.48
C SER A 239 -16.93 -0.13 6.60
N THR A 240 -16.50 -0.30 7.86
CA THR A 240 -17.42 -0.33 9.02
C THR A 240 -17.82 1.07 9.50
N GLY A 241 -17.29 2.14 8.87
CA GLY A 241 -17.47 3.51 9.33
C GLY A 241 -16.48 3.93 10.43
N SER A 242 -15.38 3.18 10.61
CA SER A 242 -14.29 3.57 11.51
C SER A 242 -13.62 4.88 11.05
N HIS A 243 -13.13 5.67 12.01
CA HIS A 243 -12.35 6.86 11.70
C HIS A 243 -10.92 6.49 11.22
N LEU A 244 -10.27 7.41 10.50
CA LEU A 244 -8.99 7.13 9.83
C LEU A 244 -7.88 6.62 10.77
N PHE A 245 -7.77 7.19 11.97
CA PHE A 245 -6.80 6.73 12.97
C PHE A 245 -7.02 5.26 13.38
N GLY A 246 -8.27 4.85 13.57
CA GLY A 246 -8.61 3.47 13.92
C GLY A 246 -8.37 2.51 12.76
N ALA A 247 -8.71 2.92 11.54
CA ALA A 247 -8.41 2.14 10.34
C ALA A 247 -6.90 1.94 10.14
N ILE A 248 -6.10 3.00 10.29
CA ILE A 248 -4.64 2.90 10.20
C ILE A 248 -4.04 2.08 11.35
N ALA A 249 -4.54 2.18 12.58
CA ALA A 249 -4.09 1.33 13.67
C ALA A 249 -4.25 -0.17 13.35
N GLY A 250 -5.39 -0.57 12.77
CA GLY A 250 -5.57 -1.96 12.32
C GLY A 250 -4.69 -2.34 11.13
N GLY A 251 -4.44 -1.41 10.21
CA GLY A 251 -3.45 -1.59 9.14
C GLY A 251 -2.03 -1.82 9.65
N LEU A 252 -1.61 -1.03 10.64
CA LEU A 252 -0.30 -1.16 11.29
C LEU A 252 -0.20 -2.47 12.07
N ALA A 253 -1.29 -2.94 12.70
CA ALA A 253 -1.32 -4.25 13.34
C ALA A 253 -1.15 -5.39 12.32
N ALA A 254 -1.78 -5.28 11.14
CA ALA A 254 -1.56 -6.22 10.05
C ALA A 254 -0.12 -6.14 9.50
N LEU A 255 0.46 -4.93 9.42
CA LEU A 255 1.86 -4.72 9.02
C LEU A 255 2.86 -5.32 10.01
N ALA A 256 2.56 -5.30 11.31
CA ALA A 256 3.41 -5.89 12.35
C ALA A 256 3.57 -7.42 12.21
N GLY A 257 2.73 -8.08 11.40
CA GLY A 257 2.81 -9.52 11.17
C GLY A 257 4.17 -9.94 10.57
N PRO A 258 4.73 -11.09 11.02
CA PRO A 258 6.06 -11.54 10.59
C PRO A 258 6.15 -11.85 9.10
N ARG A 259 5.01 -12.20 8.46
CA ARG A 259 4.89 -12.50 7.03
C ARG A 259 4.57 -11.27 6.16
N HIS A 260 4.50 -10.09 6.77
CA HIS A 260 4.28 -8.82 6.07
C HIS A 260 5.45 -7.89 6.37
N GLY A 261 5.32 -6.96 7.34
CA GLY A 261 6.42 -6.04 7.68
C GLY A 261 7.66 -6.72 8.28
N GLY A 262 7.52 -7.94 8.82
CA GLY A 262 8.64 -8.73 9.32
C GLY A 262 9.67 -9.13 8.25
N GLU A 263 9.28 -9.19 6.97
CA GLU A 263 10.22 -9.51 5.88
C GLU A 263 11.26 -8.40 5.69
N THR A 264 10.89 -7.14 5.89
CA THR A 264 11.85 -6.02 5.85
C THR A 264 12.92 -6.16 6.94
N PHE A 265 12.54 -6.60 8.14
CA PHE A 265 13.49 -6.86 9.21
C PHE A 265 14.42 -8.01 8.86
N ARG A 266 13.89 -9.10 8.29
CA ARG A 266 14.69 -10.25 7.85
C ARG A 266 15.68 -9.90 6.74
N ALA A 267 15.25 -9.08 5.77
CA ALA A 267 16.13 -8.56 4.72
C ALA A 267 17.23 -7.68 5.31
N GLY A 268 16.90 -6.81 6.27
CA GLY A 268 17.89 -6.01 7.01
C GLY A 268 18.92 -6.89 7.72
N THR A 269 18.47 -7.88 8.50
CA THR A 269 19.36 -8.83 9.18
C THR A 269 20.26 -9.59 8.20
N LEU A 270 19.73 -10.03 7.06
CA LEU A 270 20.51 -10.68 6.00
C LEU A 270 21.65 -9.78 5.51
N LEU A 271 21.35 -8.51 5.22
CA LEU A 271 22.35 -7.54 4.76
C LEU A 271 23.41 -7.26 5.83
N ASP A 272 22.98 -7.13 7.08
CA ASP A 272 23.81 -6.91 8.25
C ASP A 272 24.78 -8.07 8.53
N GLU A 273 24.29 -9.31 8.41
CA GLU A 273 25.10 -10.51 8.55
C GLU A 273 26.08 -10.65 7.38
N ALA A 274 25.62 -10.43 6.14
CA ALA A 274 26.47 -10.46 4.96
C ALA A 274 27.60 -9.42 5.03
N ALA A 275 27.32 -8.22 5.53
CA ALA A 275 28.31 -7.15 5.68
C ALA A 275 29.38 -7.47 6.74
N ARG A 276 29.07 -8.33 7.73
CA ARG A 276 30.01 -8.79 8.77
C ARG A 276 30.73 -10.08 8.39
N ALA A 277 30.29 -10.77 7.34
CA ALA A 277 30.92 -12.00 6.90
C ALA A 277 32.31 -11.74 6.31
N ALA A 278 33.26 -12.63 6.61
CA ALA A 278 34.59 -12.57 6.01
C ALA A 278 34.57 -12.82 4.50
N ASP A 279 33.60 -13.64 4.05
CA ASP A 279 33.33 -13.94 2.65
C ASP A 279 31.80 -13.84 2.42
N PRO A 280 31.31 -12.70 1.90
CA PRO A 280 29.90 -12.49 1.62
C PRO A 280 29.34 -13.48 0.58
N ASP A 281 30.12 -13.86 -0.42
CA ASP A 281 29.70 -14.78 -1.48
C ASP A 281 29.46 -16.18 -0.89
N HIS A 282 30.37 -16.64 -0.03
CA HIS A 282 30.19 -17.90 0.69
C HIS A 282 29.00 -17.87 1.65
N TYR A 283 28.82 -16.77 2.40
CA TYR A 283 27.67 -16.59 3.29
C TYR A 283 26.34 -16.69 2.51
N LEU A 284 26.22 -15.98 1.39
CA LEU A 284 25.02 -15.99 0.56
C LEU A 284 24.78 -17.37 -0.06
N ALA A 285 25.83 -18.05 -0.54
CA ALA A 285 25.72 -19.39 -1.10
C ALA A 285 25.17 -20.40 -0.09
N LEU A 286 25.65 -20.35 1.17
CA LEU A 286 25.13 -21.20 2.25
C LEU A 286 23.66 -20.88 2.57
N ARG A 287 23.29 -19.59 2.56
CA ARG A 287 21.93 -19.16 2.85
C ARG A 287 20.94 -19.62 1.78
N VAL A 288 21.29 -19.41 0.52
CA VAL A 288 20.54 -19.89 -0.66
C VAL A 288 20.35 -21.41 -0.60
N ALA A 289 21.42 -22.16 -0.35
CA ALA A 289 21.36 -23.62 -0.26
C ALA A 289 20.49 -24.11 0.92
N HIS A 290 20.44 -23.37 2.02
CA HIS A 290 19.55 -23.67 3.14
C HIS A 290 18.08 -23.43 2.78
N ASP A 291 17.77 -22.28 2.17
CA ASP A 291 16.39 -21.90 1.84
C ASP A 291 15.81 -22.79 0.73
N GLU A 292 16.60 -23.18 -0.27
CA GLU A 292 16.18 -24.13 -1.31
C GLU A 292 15.76 -25.49 -0.75
N ARG A 293 16.48 -25.96 0.28
CA ARG A 293 16.16 -27.22 0.98
C ARG A 293 14.89 -27.10 1.82
N ALA A 294 14.66 -25.96 2.45
CA ALA A 294 13.51 -25.73 3.32
C ALA A 294 12.20 -25.49 2.52
N ALA A 295 12.28 -24.86 1.35
CA ALA A 295 11.12 -24.41 0.57
C ALA A 295 10.78 -25.29 -0.65
N GLY A 296 11.37 -26.49 -0.76
CA GLY A 296 11.06 -27.43 -1.86
C GLY A 296 11.52 -26.94 -3.23
N GLY A 297 12.69 -26.30 -3.32
CA GLY A 297 13.32 -25.90 -4.58
C GLY A 297 12.99 -24.49 -5.08
N ARG A 298 12.33 -23.65 -4.28
CA ARG A 298 12.24 -22.20 -4.53
C ARG A 298 13.13 -21.47 -3.53
N THR A 299 14.21 -20.89 -4.00
CA THR A 299 15.06 -19.99 -3.21
C THR A 299 14.23 -18.77 -2.81
N ALA A 300 13.92 -18.62 -1.51
CA ALA A 300 13.20 -17.47 -0.99
C ALA A 300 14.10 -16.72 -0.02
N LEU A 301 15.08 -15.98 -0.57
CA LEU A 301 15.85 -15.05 0.24
C LEU A 301 14.90 -13.96 0.75
N ALA A 302 14.98 -13.68 2.06
CA ALA A 302 14.14 -12.66 2.69
C ALA A 302 14.28 -11.30 1.97
N GLY A 303 13.17 -10.74 1.53
CA GLY A 303 13.11 -9.49 0.76
C GLY A 303 13.37 -9.60 -0.75
N PHE A 304 13.64 -10.79 -1.27
CA PHE A 304 13.96 -11.02 -2.69
C PHE A 304 13.12 -12.13 -3.36
N GLY A 305 12.06 -12.59 -2.70
CA GLY A 305 11.15 -13.67 -3.15
C GLY A 305 9.72 -13.23 -3.38
#